data_AF-A0A379W764-F1
#
_entry.id   AF-A0A379W764-F1
#
_cell.length_a   1.000
_cell.length_b   1.000
_cell.length_c   1.000
_cell.angle_alpha   90.00
_cell.angle_beta   90.00
_cell.angle_gamma   90.00
#
_symmetry.space_group_name_H-M   'P 1'
#
loop_
_entity.id
_entity.type
_entity.pdbx_description
1 polymer ?
#
loop_
_entity_poly.entity_id
_entity_poly.type
_entity_poly.pdbx_seq_one_letter_code
_entity_poly.pdbx_strand_id
1 'polypeptide(L)'
;MFQLSVQDIHPGEQAGNKEEAIRQIAAALAQAGNVAGGYVDGMLAREQQTSTFLGNGIAIPHGTTDTRDQVLKTGVQVFQFPQGVTWGEGQVAYVAIGIAASSDEHLGLLRQLTHVLSDDSVAEQLKSATTAEELRALLMGEKQSEQLKLDNETMTLDVIASSLVTLQALNAARLKEAGAVDAAFVAKTINDSPMNLGQGIWLNDSAEGNLRSAVAVSRATQAFDVEGEKAALLVTVAMNDEQPIAVLKRLGDLLLNNKAIVC
;
A
#
# COMPACT_ATOMS: atom_id res chain seq x y z
N MET A 1 -8.73 13.04 -9.76
CA MET A 1 -8.35 11.67 -9.38
C MET A 1 -9.14 11.34 -8.14
N PHE A 2 -9.88 10.23 -8.15
CA PHE A 2 -10.69 9.80 -7.01
C PHE A 2 -9.77 9.42 -5.83
N GLN A 3 -10.05 9.96 -4.65
CA GLN A 3 -9.33 9.65 -3.42
C GLN A 3 -10.26 8.84 -2.51
N LEU A 4 -9.95 7.56 -2.33
CA LEU A 4 -10.58 6.72 -1.32
C LEU A 4 -9.82 6.87 -0.01
N SER A 5 -10.47 7.40 1.02
CA SER A 5 -9.92 7.48 2.37
C SER A 5 -10.22 6.19 3.14
N VAL A 6 -9.31 5.81 4.03
CA VAL A 6 -9.48 4.64 4.92
C VAL A 6 -10.73 4.78 5.80
N GLN A 7 -11.08 6.01 6.20
CA GLN A 7 -12.26 6.28 7.04
C GLN A 7 -13.60 6.03 6.34
N ASP A 8 -13.60 5.94 5.00
CA ASP A 8 -14.79 5.69 4.19
C ASP A 8 -14.97 4.20 3.85
N ILE A 9 -14.16 3.33 4.49
CA ILE A 9 -14.14 1.88 4.28
C ILE A 9 -14.56 1.20 5.58
N HIS A 10 -15.51 0.28 5.47
CA HIS A 10 -16.14 -0.45 6.57
C HIS A 10 -15.91 -1.96 6.35
N PRO A 11 -14.81 -2.53 6.92
CA PRO A 11 -14.51 -3.95 6.84
C PRO A 11 -15.42 -4.79 7.75
N GLY A 12 -15.72 -6.02 7.36
CA GLY A 12 -16.36 -6.99 8.25
C GLY A 12 -17.85 -6.76 8.53
N GLU A 13 -18.54 -5.99 7.69
CA GLU A 13 -19.97 -5.69 7.81
C GLU A 13 -20.84 -6.90 7.46
N GLN A 14 -22.12 -6.82 7.85
CA GLN A 14 -23.11 -7.87 7.62
C GLN A 14 -24.42 -7.28 7.12
N ALA A 15 -25.02 -7.92 6.12
CA ALA A 15 -26.36 -7.61 5.65
C ALA A 15 -27.06 -8.91 5.24
N GLY A 16 -28.32 -9.08 5.64
CA GLY A 16 -29.11 -10.27 5.31
C GLY A 16 -29.56 -10.31 3.85
N ASN A 17 -29.60 -9.17 3.17
CA ASN A 17 -29.93 -9.07 1.76
C ASN A 17 -29.38 -7.77 1.13
N LYS A 18 -29.49 -7.67 -0.19
CA LYS A 18 -29.06 -6.51 -0.96
C LYS A 18 -29.69 -5.19 -0.51
N GLU A 19 -30.98 -5.18 -0.18
CA GLU A 19 -31.65 -3.93 0.21
C GLU A 19 -31.12 -3.40 1.53
N GLU A 20 -30.85 -4.29 2.48
CA GLU A 20 -30.23 -3.96 3.76
C GLU A 20 -28.82 -3.38 3.56
N ALA A 21 -27.99 -4.01 2.72
CA ALA A 21 -26.67 -3.49 2.37
C ALA A 21 -26.76 -2.08 1.75
N ILE A 22 -27.68 -1.87 0.80
CA ILE A 22 -27.90 -0.56 0.18
C ILE A 22 -28.32 0.50 1.22
N ARG A 23 -29.18 0.14 2.18
CA ARG A 23 -29.60 1.06 3.25
C ARG A 23 -28.45 1.42 4.20
N GLN A 24 -27.60 0.46 4.57
CA GLN A 24 -26.40 0.73 5.38
C GLN A 24 -25.46 1.71 4.68
N ILE A 25 -25.18 1.45 3.41
CA ILE A 25 -24.32 2.30 2.57
C ILE A 25 -24.91 3.71 2.40
N ALA A 26 -26.21 3.82 2.13
CA ALA A 26 -26.89 5.11 1.99
C ALA A 26 -26.87 5.90 3.30
N ALA A 27 -27.04 5.23 4.45
CA ALA A 27 -26.94 5.86 5.76
C ALA A 27 -25.53 6.39 6.02
N ALA A 28 -24.48 5.64 5.67
CA ALA A 28 -23.09 6.09 5.79
C ALA A 28 -22.81 7.32 4.90
N LEU A 29 -23.30 7.32 3.65
CA LEU A 29 -23.19 8.48 2.76
C LEU A 29 -23.90 9.72 3.33
N ALA A 30 -25.08 9.54 3.94
CA ALA A 30 -25.80 10.64 4.58
C ALA A 30 -25.06 11.16 5.82
N GLN A 31 -24.52 10.25 6.65
CA GLN A 31 -23.75 10.60 7.84
C GLN A 31 -22.44 11.32 7.51
N ALA A 32 -21.78 10.95 6.42
CA ALA A 32 -20.61 11.65 5.88
C ALA A 32 -20.95 13.01 5.23
N GLY A 33 -22.23 13.37 5.14
CA GLY A 33 -22.71 14.62 4.54
C GLY A 33 -22.62 14.63 3.02
N ASN A 34 -22.51 13.47 2.36
CA ASN A 34 -22.48 13.37 0.91
C ASN A 34 -23.87 13.55 0.28
N VAL A 35 -24.91 13.09 0.97
CA VAL A 35 -26.27 13.05 0.44
C VAL A 35 -27.31 13.43 1.50
N ALA A 36 -28.47 13.87 1.05
CA ALA A 36 -29.64 14.03 1.91
C ALA A 36 -30.25 12.65 2.27
N GLY A 37 -30.99 12.58 3.38
CA GLY A 37 -31.54 11.30 3.89
C GLY A 37 -32.47 10.54 2.93
N GLY A 38 -33.07 11.21 1.94
CA GLY A 38 -33.92 10.58 0.92
C GLY A 38 -33.16 9.81 -0.17
N TYR A 39 -31.83 9.93 -0.25
CA TYR A 39 -31.03 9.36 -1.34
C TYR A 39 -31.10 7.83 -1.41
N VAL A 40 -31.38 7.18 -0.29
CA VAL A 40 -31.58 5.73 -0.19
C VAL A 40 -32.68 5.24 -1.14
N ASP A 41 -33.76 6.01 -1.32
CA ASP A 41 -34.86 5.63 -2.20
C ASP A 41 -34.41 5.64 -3.67
N GLY A 42 -33.55 6.60 -4.03
CA GLY A 42 -32.90 6.66 -5.34
C GLY A 42 -31.99 5.46 -5.58
N MET A 43 -31.19 5.06 -4.59
CA MET A 43 -30.31 3.89 -4.70
C MET A 43 -31.10 2.58 -4.88
N LEU A 44 -32.18 2.41 -4.12
CA LEU A 44 -33.06 1.25 -4.23
C LEU A 44 -33.80 1.22 -5.58
N ALA A 45 -34.32 2.37 -6.03
CA ALA A 45 -34.96 2.48 -7.34
C ALA A 45 -33.99 2.16 -8.49
N ARG A 46 -32.73 2.64 -8.40
CA ARG A 46 -31.69 2.35 -9.38
C ARG A 46 -31.39 0.86 -9.45
N GLU A 47 -31.33 0.19 -8.31
CA GLU A 47 -31.07 -1.24 -8.21
C GLU A 47 -32.22 -2.09 -8.80
N GLN A 48 -33.46 -1.63 -8.68
CA GLN A 48 -34.63 -2.30 -9.27
C GLN A 48 -34.66 -2.23 -10.80
N GLN A 49 -34.06 -1.20 -11.41
CA GLN A 49 -33.99 -1.09 -12.86
C GLN A 49 -33.07 -2.16 -13.47
N THR A 50 -31.90 -2.35 -12.88
CA THR A 50 -30.89 -3.35 -13.28
C THR A 50 -29.90 -3.49 -12.15
N SER A 51 -29.47 -4.73 -11.89
CA SER A 51 -28.45 -5.06 -10.90
C SER A 51 -27.23 -4.16 -11.03
N THR A 52 -26.75 -3.58 -9.93
CA THR A 52 -25.49 -2.81 -9.90
C THR A 52 -24.26 -3.69 -9.64
N PHE A 53 -24.43 -5.02 -9.69
CA PHE A 53 -23.31 -5.96 -9.66
C PHE A 53 -22.45 -5.83 -10.91
N LEU A 54 -21.13 -5.76 -10.73
CA LEU A 54 -20.16 -5.56 -11.82
C LEU A 54 -19.40 -6.83 -12.23
N GLY A 55 -19.29 -7.81 -11.33
CA GLY A 55 -18.39 -8.95 -11.47
C GLY A 55 -17.46 -9.07 -10.27
N ASN A 56 -16.79 -10.22 -10.14
CA ASN A 56 -15.72 -10.47 -9.17
C ASN A 56 -16.08 -10.09 -7.72
N GLY A 57 -17.33 -10.30 -7.32
CA GLY A 57 -17.79 -10.02 -5.97
C GLY A 57 -18.03 -8.54 -5.66
N ILE A 58 -18.11 -7.67 -6.67
CA ILE A 58 -18.24 -6.22 -6.48
C ILE A 58 -19.60 -5.71 -6.98
N ALA A 59 -20.24 -4.87 -6.16
CA ALA A 59 -21.41 -4.08 -6.53
C ALA A 59 -21.15 -2.58 -6.35
N ILE A 60 -21.82 -1.75 -7.14
CA ILE A 60 -21.69 -0.28 -7.09
C ILE A 60 -23.05 0.43 -6.94
N PRO A 61 -23.75 0.26 -5.81
CA PRO A 61 -25.05 0.92 -5.62
C PRO A 61 -24.91 2.45 -5.66
N HIS A 62 -25.76 3.12 -6.43
CA HIS A 62 -25.78 4.58 -6.63
C HIS A 62 -27.21 5.04 -6.92
N GLY A 63 -27.48 6.35 -6.74
CA GLY A 63 -28.82 6.92 -7.00
C GLY A 63 -29.17 7.02 -8.48
N THR A 64 -30.44 7.29 -8.76
CA THR A 64 -30.92 7.63 -10.12
C THR A 64 -30.63 9.09 -10.47
N THR A 65 -30.81 9.45 -11.75
CA THR A 65 -30.75 10.84 -12.22
C THR A 65 -31.70 11.78 -11.46
N ASP A 66 -32.85 11.26 -11.03
CA ASP A 66 -33.91 12.03 -10.37
C ASP A 66 -33.58 12.37 -8.91
N THR A 67 -32.53 11.75 -8.36
CA THR A 67 -32.04 12.00 -6.98
C THR A 67 -30.72 12.77 -6.96
N ARG A 68 -30.29 13.33 -8.11
CA ARG A 68 -29.04 14.10 -8.21
C ARG A 68 -29.05 15.38 -7.37
N ASP A 69 -30.21 16.01 -7.22
CA ASP A 69 -30.42 17.18 -6.35
C ASP A 69 -30.22 16.86 -4.86
N GLN A 70 -30.31 15.59 -4.49
CA GLN A 70 -30.07 15.11 -3.14
C GLN A 70 -28.58 14.84 -2.86
N VAL A 71 -27.70 14.94 -3.86
CA VAL A 71 -26.25 14.85 -3.69
C VAL A 71 -25.69 16.21 -3.27
N LEU A 72 -25.26 16.31 -2.01
CA LEU A 72 -24.68 17.52 -1.44
C LEU A 72 -23.20 17.67 -1.80
N LYS A 73 -22.47 16.54 -1.82
CA LYS A 73 -21.05 16.46 -2.12
C LYS A 73 -20.71 15.07 -2.67
N THR A 74 -19.94 15.03 -3.76
CA THR A 74 -19.41 13.76 -4.27
C THR A 74 -18.65 13.00 -3.19
N GLY A 75 -18.92 11.71 -3.08
CA GLY A 75 -18.19 10.82 -2.18
C GLY A 75 -18.62 9.37 -2.33
N VAL A 76 -17.93 8.53 -1.56
CA VAL A 76 -18.13 7.09 -1.59
C VAL A 76 -18.11 6.51 -0.19
N GLN A 77 -18.73 5.36 -0.04
CA GLN A 77 -18.61 4.52 1.14
C GLN A 77 -18.45 3.07 0.69
N VAL A 78 -17.41 2.40 1.16
CA VAL A 78 -17.06 1.03 0.78
C VAL A 78 -17.41 0.11 1.93
N PHE A 79 -18.24 -0.88 1.67
CA PHE A 79 -18.63 -1.89 2.65
C PHE A 79 -18.12 -3.25 2.18
N GLN A 80 -17.42 -3.97 3.06
CA GLN A 80 -17.04 -5.35 2.82
C GLN A 80 -17.97 -6.27 3.63
N PHE A 81 -18.50 -7.29 2.97
CA PHE A 81 -19.32 -8.34 3.54
C PHE A 81 -18.60 -9.69 3.39
N PRO A 82 -17.79 -10.14 4.36
CA PRO A 82 -17.00 -11.37 4.23
C PRO A 82 -17.82 -12.64 3.97
N GLN A 83 -19.05 -12.67 4.49
CA GLN A 83 -20.01 -13.76 4.28
C GLN A 83 -20.73 -13.67 2.92
N GLY A 84 -20.56 -12.56 2.20
CA GLY A 84 -21.22 -12.27 0.94
C GLY A 84 -22.68 -11.86 1.12
N VAL A 85 -23.16 -11.02 0.20
CA VAL A 85 -24.56 -10.62 0.08
C VAL A 85 -25.05 -11.04 -1.30
N THR A 86 -26.12 -11.83 -1.37
CA THR A 86 -26.76 -12.15 -2.66
C THR A 86 -27.28 -10.87 -3.29
N TRP A 87 -26.73 -10.49 -4.44
CA TRP A 87 -27.02 -9.23 -5.13
C TRP A 87 -27.95 -9.41 -6.33
N GLY A 88 -27.86 -10.57 -7.00
CA GLY A 88 -28.66 -10.93 -8.17
C GLY A 88 -28.72 -12.44 -8.34
N GLU A 89 -29.30 -12.90 -9.45
CA GLU A 89 -29.44 -14.34 -9.73
C GLU A 89 -28.07 -15.04 -9.77
N GLY A 90 -27.72 -15.75 -8.70
CA GLY A 90 -26.45 -16.43 -8.53
C GLY A 90 -25.24 -15.51 -8.27
N GLN A 91 -25.45 -14.20 -8.14
CA GLN A 91 -24.40 -13.21 -7.93
C GLN A 91 -24.27 -12.86 -6.44
N VAL A 92 -23.05 -12.95 -5.91
CA VAL A 92 -22.74 -12.62 -4.51
C VAL A 92 -21.75 -11.46 -4.50
N ALA A 93 -22.09 -10.37 -3.81
CA ALA A 93 -21.18 -9.26 -3.57
C ALA A 93 -20.49 -9.43 -2.21
N TYR A 94 -19.15 -9.40 -2.22
CA TYR A 94 -18.32 -9.32 -1.01
C TYR A 94 -17.89 -7.89 -0.72
N VAL A 95 -17.92 -7.00 -1.72
CA VAL A 95 -17.68 -5.57 -1.56
C VAL A 95 -18.77 -4.79 -2.29
N ALA A 96 -19.37 -3.82 -1.62
CA ALA A 96 -20.29 -2.87 -2.22
C ALA A 96 -19.76 -1.45 -2.05
N ILE A 97 -19.67 -0.70 -3.14
CA ILE A 97 -19.14 0.66 -3.17
C ILE A 97 -20.30 1.60 -3.46
N GLY A 98 -20.82 2.24 -2.41
CA GLY A 98 -21.82 3.29 -2.52
C GLY A 98 -21.23 4.53 -3.16
N ILE A 99 -21.91 5.10 -4.15
CA ILE A 99 -21.45 6.30 -4.84
C ILE A 99 -22.52 7.39 -4.75
N ALA A 100 -22.14 8.52 -4.17
CA ALA A 100 -22.86 9.77 -4.27
C ALA A 100 -22.17 10.63 -5.34
N ALA A 101 -22.83 10.83 -6.48
CA ALA A 101 -22.32 11.65 -7.57
C ALA A 101 -23.46 12.40 -8.27
N SER A 102 -23.26 13.69 -8.51
CA SER A 102 -24.21 14.55 -9.24
C SER A 102 -24.06 14.46 -10.76
N SER A 103 -22.99 13.81 -11.24
CA SER A 103 -22.69 13.59 -12.66
C SER A 103 -22.14 12.17 -12.91
N ASP A 104 -21.53 11.94 -14.07
CA ASP A 104 -21.02 10.62 -14.48
C ASP A 104 -19.69 10.21 -13.79
N GLU A 105 -19.42 10.75 -12.61
CA GLU A 105 -18.19 10.48 -11.84
C GLU A 105 -18.05 8.99 -11.45
N HIS A 106 -19.17 8.27 -11.34
CA HIS A 106 -19.17 6.81 -11.15
C HIS A 106 -18.42 6.08 -12.29
N LEU A 107 -18.43 6.62 -13.53
CA LEU A 107 -17.64 6.06 -14.64
C LEU A 107 -16.13 6.23 -14.42
N GLY A 108 -15.72 7.29 -13.72
CA GLY A 108 -14.33 7.50 -13.32
C GLY A 108 -13.86 6.42 -12.34
N LEU A 109 -14.70 6.06 -11.38
CA LEU A 109 -14.43 4.97 -10.44
C LEU A 109 -14.37 3.61 -11.16
N LEU A 110 -15.30 3.33 -12.07
CA LEU A 110 -15.27 2.11 -12.88
C LEU A 110 -13.94 1.91 -13.60
N ARG A 111 -13.37 2.99 -14.16
CA ARG A 111 -12.06 2.93 -14.82
C ARG A 111 -10.94 2.51 -13.87
N GLN A 112 -10.98 2.93 -12.61
CA GLN A 112 -9.97 2.56 -11.61
C GLN A 112 -10.13 1.12 -11.14
N LEU A 113 -11.37 0.65 -11.06
CA LEU A 113 -11.69 -0.72 -10.64
C LEU A 113 -11.50 -1.75 -11.76
N THR A 114 -11.17 -1.35 -12.99
CA THR A 114 -11.01 -2.29 -14.11
C THR A 114 -9.97 -3.38 -13.84
N HIS A 115 -8.88 -3.07 -13.12
CA HIS A 115 -7.88 -4.06 -12.72
C HIS A 115 -8.49 -5.12 -11.78
N VAL A 116 -9.22 -4.67 -10.76
CA VAL A 116 -9.90 -5.53 -9.77
C VAL A 116 -10.92 -6.44 -10.44
N LEU A 117 -11.70 -5.88 -11.37
CA LEU A 117 -12.73 -6.60 -12.12
C LEU A 117 -12.15 -7.61 -13.13
N SER A 118 -10.85 -7.56 -13.43
CA SER A 118 -10.20 -8.43 -14.40
C SER A 118 -9.34 -9.52 -13.75
N ASP A 119 -9.17 -9.50 -12.42
CA ASP A 119 -8.28 -10.40 -11.68
C ASP A 119 -9.05 -11.13 -10.55
N ASP A 120 -9.32 -12.42 -10.78
CA ASP A 120 -10.03 -13.27 -9.82
C ASP A 120 -9.29 -13.42 -8.49
N SER A 121 -7.96 -13.26 -8.47
CA SER A 121 -7.17 -13.34 -7.24
C SER A 121 -7.43 -12.15 -6.32
N VAL A 122 -7.69 -10.97 -6.88
CA VAL A 122 -8.02 -9.76 -6.12
C VAL A 122 -9.41 -9.91 -5.49
N ALA A 123 -10.35 -10.57 -6.15
CA ALA A 123 -11.69 -10.84 -5.61
C ALA A 123 -11.64 -11.67 -4.31
N GLU A 124 -10.85 -12.74 -4.30
CA GLU A 124 -10.65 -13.56 -3.09
C GLU A 124 -9.90 -12.81 -1.98
N GLN A 125 -8.97 -11.92 -2.35
CA GLN A 125 -8.29 -11.04 -1.39
C GLN A 125 -9.26 -10.02 -0.79
N LEU A 126 -10.17 -9.42 -1.57
CA LEU A 126 -11.19 -8.50 -1.07
C LEU A 126 -12.12 -9.17 -0.06
N LYS A 127 -12.44 -10.46 -0.25
CA LYS A 127 -13.24 -11.25 0.69
C LYS A 127 -12.51 -11.52 2.02
N SER A 128 -11.19 -11.74 1.97
CA SER A 128 -10.39 -12.16 3.13
C SER A 128 -9.66 -11.01 3.84
N ALA A 129 -9.61 -9.82 3.24
CA ALA A 129 -9.06 -8.62 3.86
C ALA A 129 -9.71 -8.35 5.22
N THR A 130 -8.91 -7.89 6.18
CA THR A 130 -9.36 -7.68 7.57
C THR A 130 -9.28 -6.23 8.00
N THR A 131 -8.64 -5.38 7.20
CA THR A 131 -8.43 -3.96 7.50
C THR A 131 -8.91 -3.06 6.36
N ALA A 132 -9.22 -1.82 6.71
CA ALA A 132 -9.63 -0.81 5.74
C ALA A 132 -8.47 -0.43 4.79
N GLU A 133 -7.23 -0.46 5.30
CA GLU A 133 -6.01 -0.22 4.53
C GLU A 133 -5.78 -1.30 3.47
N GLU A 134 -5.94 -2.57 3.83
CA GLU A 134 -5.85 -3.68 2.86
C GLU A 134 -6.89 -3.56 1.76
N LEU A 135 -8.16 -3.32 2.13
CA LEU A 135 -9.24 -3.11 1.16
C LEU A 135 -8.96 -1.92 0.24
N ARG A 136 -8.46 -0.80 0.80
CA ARG A 136 -8.07 0.37 0.02
C ARG A 136 -6.99 0.02 -0.99
N ALA A 137 -5.93 -0.66 -0.56
CA ALA A 137 -4.81 -1.01 -1.43
C ALA A 137 -5.27 -1.89 -2.60
N LEU A 138 -6.07 -2.93 -2.32
CA LEU A 138 -6.64 -3.83 -3.32
C LEU A 138 -7.50 -3.07 -4.35
N LEU A 139 -8.43 -2.24 -3.87
CA LEU A 139 -9.33 -1.47 -4.75
C LEU A 139 -8.60 -0.44 -5.61
N MET A 140 -7.53 0.15 -5.07
CA MET A 140 -6.74 1.16 -5.79
C MET A 140 -5.65 0.55 -6.68
N GLY A 141 -5.47 -0.77 -6.66
CA GLY A 141 -4.39 -1.44 -7.40
C GLY A 141 -3.00 -1.06 -6.89
N GLU A 142 -2.94 -0.61 -5.65
CA GLU A 142 -1.68 -0.49 -4.93
C GLU A 142 -1.21 -1.92 -4.70
N LYS A 143 -0.16 -2.35 -5.42
CA LYS A 143 0.49 -3.63 -5.12
C LYS A 143 0.73 -3.65 -3.62
N GLN A 144 0.29 -4.70 -2.92
CA GLN A 144 0.74 -4.93 -1.56
C GLN A 144 2.26 -4.89 -1.60
N SER A 145 2.85 -3.77 -1.21
CA SER A 145 4.29 -3.65 -1.11
C SER A 145 4.71 -4.74 -0.15
N GLU A 146 5.53 -5.68 -0.62
CA GLU A 146 6.13 -6.67 0.27
C GLU A 146 6.77 -5.91 1.43
N GLN A 147 6.59 -6.41 2.66
CA GLN A 147 7.16 -5.78 3.84
C GLN A 147 8.66 -5.53 3.63
N LEU A 148 9.12 -4.35 4.06
CA LEU A 148 10.53 -3.98 4.05
C LEU A 148 11.40 -5.14 4.54
N LYS A 149 12.30 -5.61 3.68
CA LYS A 149 13.24 -6.67 4.02
C LYS A 149 14.41 -6.08 4.82
N LEU A 150 14.31 -6.17 6.14
CA LEU A 150 15.36 -5.84 7.10
C LEU A 150 15.31 -6.85 8.24
N ASP A 151 16.08 -7.92 8.10
CA ASP A 151 16.19 -8.99 9.08
C ASP A 151 17.60 -9.62 9.08
N ASN A 152 17.75 -10.72 9.82
CA ASN A 152 19.04 -11.40 10.02
C ASN A 152 19.72 -11.86 8.72
N GLU A 153 18.97 -12.08 7.64
CA GLU A 153 19.56 -12.49 6.35
C GLU A 153 20.26 -11.30 5.66
N THR A 154 19.81 -10.09 5.95
CA THR A 154 20.36 -8.84 5.41
C THR A 154 21.35 -8.15 6.35
N MET A 155 21.59 -8.71 7.54
CA MET A 155 22.51 -8.15 8.53
C MET A 155 23.75 -9.04 8.66
N THR A 156 24.93 -8.47 8.38
CA THR A 156 26.19 -9.16 8.61
C THR A 156 27.07 -8.36 9.57
N LEU A 157 27.30 -8.92 10.75
CA LEU A 157 28.12 -8.28 11.78
C LEU A 157 29.52 -8.90 11.79
N ASP A 158 30.45 -8.19 12.41
CA ASP A 158 31.80 -8.65 12.69
C ASP A 158 32.54 -9.12 11.41
N VAL A 159 32.44 -8.29 10.37
CA VAL A 159 33.11 -8.49 9.09
C VAL A 159 34.57 -8.10 9.19
N ILE A 160 35.48 -8.98 8.79
CA ILE A 160 36.89 -8.61 8.60
C ILE A 160 37.00 -7.80 7.30
N ALA A 161 36.97 -6.48 7.42
CA ALA A 161 37.02 -5.56 6.30
C ALA A 161 38.01 -4.42 6.57
N SER A 162 38.70 -3.99 5.51
CA SER A 162 39.61 -2.85 5.51
C SER A 162 39.27 -1.83 4.42
N SER A 163 38.12 -1.99 3.75
CA SER A 163 37.65 -1.09 2.68
C SER A 163 36.13 -1.09 2.61
N LEU A 164 35.55 0.02 2.12
CA LEU A 164 34.11 0.10 1.86
C LEU A 164 33.68 -0.90 0.78
N VAL A 165 34.52 -1.15 -0.23
CA VAL A 165 34.22 -2.09 -1.32
C VAL A 165 33.90 -3.49 -0.78
N THR A 166 34.60 -3.95 0.26
CA THR A 166 34.31 -5.23 0.92
C THR A 166 32.90 -5.23 1.53
N LEU A 167 32.52 -4.16 2.22
CA LEU A 167 31.19 -4.03 2.83
C LEU A 167 30.09 -3.85 1.76
N GLN A 168 30.37 -3.10 0.69
CA GLN A 168 29.48 -2.88 -0.45
C GLN A 168 29.18 -4.21 -1.16
N ALA A 169 30.21 -4.99 -1.45
CA ALA A 169 30.05 -6.30 -2.08
C ALA A 169 29.22 -7.26 -1.23
N LEU A 170 29.43 -7.26 0.10
CA LEU A 170 28.68 -8.09 1.03
C LEU A 170 27.20 -7.68 1.10
N ASN A 171 26.93 -6.39 1.29
CA ASN A 171 25.56 -5.86 1.32
C ASN A 171 24.84 -6.12 -0.01
N ALA A 172 25.49 -5.84 -1.15
CA ALA A 172 24.91 -6.07 -2.47
C ALA A 172 24.61 -7.56 -2.70
N ALA A 173 25.48 -8.46 -2.24
CA ALA A 173 25.25 -9.91 -2.29
C ALA A 173 24.02 -10.31 -1.45
N ARG A 174 23.90 -9.82 -0.20
CA ARG A 174 22.73 -10.11 0.65
C ARG A 174 21.42 -9.61 0.05
N LEU A 175 21.41 -8.40 -0.49
CA LEU A 175 20.25 -7.85 -1.17
C LEU A 175 19.88 -8.67 -2.41
N LYS A 176 20.89 -9.17 -3.14
CA LYS A 176 20.69 -10.00 -4.32
C LYS A 176 20.13 -11.38 -3.96
N GLU A 177 20.67 -12.03 -2.93
CA GLU A 177 20.19 -13.31 -2.38
C GLU A 177 18.76 -13.21 -1.87
N ALA A 178 18.40 -12.07 -1.25
CA ALA A 178 17.05 -11.78 -0.80
C ALA A 178 16.06 -11.46 -1.95
N GLY A 179 16.51 -11.47 -3.21
CA GLY A 179 15.69 -11.13 -4.37
C GLY A 179 15.30 -9.65 -4.45
N ALA A 180 15.93 -8.78 -3.63
CA ALA A 180 15.54 -7.38 -3.54
C ALA A 180 16.14 -6.50 -4.64
N VAL A 181 17.20 -6.97 -5.30
CA VAL A 181 17.92 -6.18 -6.31
C VAL A 181 18.37 -7.01 -7.52
N ASP A 182 18.59 -6.35 -8.64
CA ASP A 182 19.10 -6.97 -9.87
C ASP A 182 20.63 -6.81 -10.05
N ALA A 183 21.15 -7.22 -11.21
CA ALA A 183 22.59 -7.10 -11.50
C ALA A 183 23.05 -5.65 -11.73
N ALA A 184 22.17 -4.77 -12.21
CA ALA A 184 22.47 -3.36 -12.41
C ALA A 184 22.68 -2.66 -11.06
N PHE A 185 21.82 -2.95 -10.08
CA PHE A 185 21.98 -2.45 -8.71
C PHE A 185 23.34 -2.86 -8.13
N VAL A 186 23.69 -4.15 -8.24
CA VAL A 186 24.96 -4.68 -7.70
C VAL A 186 26.15 -3.97 -8.35
N ALA A 187 26.13 -3.83 -9.68
CA ALA A 187 27.19 -3.15 -10.41
C ALA A 187 27.33 -1.68 -10.01
N LYS A 188 26.20 -0.97 -9.84
CA LYS A 188 26.22 0.44 -9.43
C LYS A 188 26.69 0.63 -8.01
N THR A 189 26.15 -0.14 -7.08
CA THR A 189 26.46 -0.12 -5.65
C THR A 189 27.95 -0.34 -5.38
N ILE A 190 28.64 -1.16 -6.18
CA ILE A 190 30.09 -1.42 -6.02
C ILE A 190 30.95 -0.27 -6.60
N ASN A 191 30.49 0.37 -7.67
CA ASN A 191 31.27 1.41 -8.36
C ASN A 191 31.07 2.80 -7.77
N ASP A 192 29.90 3.08 -7.18
CA ASP A 192 29.59 4.37 -6.61
C ASP A 192 30.19 4.50 -5.20
N SER A 193 30.58 5.73 -4.83
CA SER A 193 31.18 6.03 -3.54
C SER A 193 30.11 6.21 -2.46
N PRO A 194 30.15 5.46 -1.34
CA PRO A 194 29.19 5.64 -0.27
C PRO A 194 29.25 7.03 0.35
N MET A 195 28.12 7.50 0.85
CA MET A 195 27.99 8.77 1.58
C MET A 195 28.34 8.57 3.07
N ASN A 196 29.28 9.37 3.58
CA ASN A 196 29.60 9.40 5.00
C ASN A 196 28.46 10.11 5.78
N LEU A 197 27.87 9.43 6.75
CA LEU A 197 26.83 9.99 7.62
C LEU A 197 27.38 10.51 8.96
N GLY A 198 28.69 10.35 9.20
CA GLY A 198 29.36 10.62 10.46
C GLY A 198 29.30 9.44 11.43
N GLN A 199 30.03 9.56 12.54
CA GLN A 199 30.12 8.52 13.59
C GLN A 199 30.48 7.14 13.02
N GLY A 200 31.34 7.03 12.00
CA GLY A 200 31.73 5.73 11.46
C GLY A 200 30.68 5.04 10.58
N ILE A 201 29.54 5.69 10.29
CA ILE A 201 28.43 5.10 9.53
C ILE A 201 28.41 5.67 8.12
N TRP A 202 28.28 4.78 7.14
CA TRP A 202 28.22 5.12 5.72
C TRP A 202 26.92 4.57 5.12
N LEU A 203 26.42 5.28 4.11
CA LEU A 203 25.20 4.93 3.37
C LEU A 203 25.54 4.70 1.91
N ASN A 204 24.96 3.67 1.32
CA ASN A 204 25.03 3.41 -0.10
C ASN A 204 23.64 3.05 -0.64
N ASP A 205 23.37 3.39 -1.89
CA ASP A 205 22.13 3.12 -2.59
C ASP A 205 22.36 3.09 -4.10
N SER A 206 21.31 2.80 -4.86
CA SER A 206 21.30 2.89 -6.31
C SER A 206 19.92 3.30 -6.79
N ALA A 207 19.88 4.20 -7.76
CA ALA A 207 18.63 4.59 -8.43
C ALA A 207 18.09 3.48 -9.35
N GLU A 208 18.92 2.51 -9.72
CA GLU A 208 18.61 1.45 -10.67
C GLU A 208 18.66 0.07 -10.01
N GLY A 209 17.82 -0.84 -10.51
CA GLY A 209 17.84 -2.26 -10.15
C GLY A 209 17.18 -2.62 -8.82
N ASN A 210 16.33 -1.74 -8.28
CA ASN A 210 15.51 -2.00 -7.10
C ASN A 210 14.29 -2.85 -7.48
N LEU A 211 14.16 -4.05 -6.92
CA LEU A 211 13.04 -4.97 -7.17
C LEU A 211 12.08 -5.05 -5.97
N ARG A 212 12.62 -4.87 -4.76
CA ARG A 212 11.89 -4.86 -3.49
C ARG A 212 12.57 -3.88 -2.53
N SER A 213 11.79 -3.22 -1.68
CA SER A 213 12.33 -2.40 -0.60
C SER A 213 13.06 -3.27 0.43
N ALA A 214 14.33 -3.00 0.64
CA ALA A 214 15.20 -3.77 1.52
C ALA A 214 16.36 -2.92 2.05
N VAL A 215 16.87 -3.29 3.22
CA VAL A 215 18.06 -2.66 3.82
C VAL A 215 19.03 -3.75 4.24
N ALA A 216 20.26 -3.67 3.75
CA ALA A 216 21.36 -4.50 4.21
C ALA A 216 22.32 -3.69 5.08
N VAL A 217 22.83 -4.32 6.13
CA VAL A 217 23.76 -3.69 7.07
C VAL A 217 24.97 -4.58 7.25
N SER A 218 26.16 -4.01 7.06
CA SER A 218 27.42 -4.68 7.37
C SER A 218 28.23 -3.88 8.39
N ARG A 219 28.68 -4.52 9.47
CA ARG A 219 29.55 -3.91 10.49
C ARG A 219 30.93 -4.57 10.47
N ALA A 220 31.99 -3.78 10.38
CA ALA A 220 33.35 -4.28 10.47
C ALA A 220 33.71 -4.66 11.91
N THR A 221 34.56 -5.66 12.10
CA THR A 221 35.13 -6.03 13.42
C THR A 221 35.96 -4.90 14.02
N GLN A 222 36.61 -4.11 13.18
CA GLN A 222 37.40 -2.94 13.56
C GLN A 222 37.11 -1.81 12.58
N ALA A 223 36.95 -0.59 13.11
CA ALA A 223 36.81 0.58 12.27
C ALA A 223 38.10 0.84 11.49
N PHE A 224 37.97 1.17 10.21
CA PHE A 224 39.09 1.49 9.32
C PHE A 224 38.98 2.93 8.80
N ASP A 225 40.05 3.38 8.13
CA ASP A 225 40.13 4.73 7.58
C ASP A 225 39.69 4.75 6.12
N VAL A 226 38.89 5.75 5.76
CA VAL A 226 38.44 6.03 4.40
C VAL A 226 38.63 7.53 4.18
N GLU A 227 39.70 7.90 3.48
CA GLU A 227 39.99 9.30 3.14
C GLU A 227 40.02 10.25 4.36
N GLY A 228 40.54 9.79 5.50
CA GLY A 228 40.63 10.56 6.75
C GLY A 228 39.39 10.47 7.65
N GLU A 229 38.34 9.79 7.19
CA GLU A 229 37.12 9.52 7.94
C GLU A 229 37.09 8.07 8.44
N LYS A 230 36.41 7.83 9.56
CA LYS A 230 36.23 6.46 10.07
C LYS A 230 35.08 5.76 9.38
N ALA A 231 35.27 4.47 9.10
CA ALA A 231 34.22 3.56 8.64
C ALA A 231 34.17 2.34 9.56
N ALA A 232 33.01 2.09 10.16
CA ALA A 232 32.73 0.96 11.02
C ALA A 232 31.47 0.19 10.56
N LEU A 233 30.52 0.89 9.94
CA LEU A 233 29.25 0.31 9.51
C LEU A 233 28.84 0.88 8.15
N LEU A 234 28.37 0.01 7.25
CA LEU A 234 27.78 0.38 5.98
C LEU A 234 26.33 -0.07 5.94
N VAL A 235 25.42 0.88 5.70
CA VAL A 235 24.02 0.63 5.36
C VAL A 235 23.88 0.71 3.84
N THR A 236 23.24 -0.28 3.22
CA THR A 236 22.91 -0.25 1.80
C THR A 236 21.41 -0.41 1.62
N VAL A 237 20.79 0.49 0.86
CA VAL A 237 19.34 0.57 0.75
C VAL A 237 18.90 0.31 -0.68
N ALA A 238 17.96 -0.63 -0.85
CA ALA A 238 17.19 -0.80 -2.06
C ALA A 238 15.83 -0.13 -1.89
N MET A 239 15.51 0.83 -2.76
CA MET A 239 14.31 1.66 -2.71
C MET A 239 13.34 1.26 -3.82
N ASN A 240 12.35 0.42 -3.51
CA ASN A 240 11.24 0.11 -4.44
C ASN A 240 9.96 0.92 -4.10
N ASP A 241 9.85 1.37 -2.85
CA ASP A 241 8.82 2.28 -2.33
C ASP A 241 9.41 3.13 -1.18
N GLU A 242 8.55 3.84 -0.45
CA GLU A 242 8.96 4.74 0.63
C GLU A 242 9.26 4.03 1.97
N GLN A 243 9.05 2.72 2.11
CA GLN A 243 9.23 2.02 3.40
C GLN A 243 10.63 2.21 4.01
N PRO A 244 11.76 2.15 3.26
CA PRO A 244 13.08 2.33 3.85
C PRO A 244 13.33 3.74 4.41
N ILE A 245 12.53 4.76 4.04
CA ILE A 245 12.63 6.11 4.59
C ILE A 245 12.45 6.10 6.11
N ALA A 246 11.58 5.24 6.64
CA ALA A 246 11.39 5.12 8.10
C ALA A 246 12.67 4.66 8.82
N VAL A 247 13.42 3.73 8.21
CA VAL A 247 14.72 3.25 8.73
C VAL A 247 15.75 4.37 8.66
N LEU A 248 15.84 5.08 7.54
CA LEU A 248 16.77 6.20 7.36
C LEU A 248 16.47 7.35 8.32
N LYS A 249 15.19 7.68 8.57
CA LYS A 249 14.79 8.67 9.57
C LYS A 249 15.26 8.27 10.97
N ARG A 250 15.01 7.01 11.37
CA ARG A 250 15.45 6.49 12.67
C ARG A 250 16.97 6.52 12.82
N LEU A 251 17.70 6.20 11.75
CA LEU A 251 19.17 6.30 11.73
C LEU A 251 19.62 7.76 11.88
N GLY A 252 18.98 8.69 11.16
CA GLY A 252 19.22 10.13 11.28
C GLY A 252 19.00 10.64 12.71
N ASP A 253 17.91 10.23 13.36
CA ASP A 253 17.63 10.58 14.76
C ASP A 253 18.70 10.05 15.72
N LEU A 254 19.21 8.82 15.49
CA LEU A 254 20.30 8.26 16.29
C LEU A 254 21.61 9.03 16.10
N LEU A 255 21.91 9.43 14.86
CA LEU A 255 23.09 10.22 14.53
C LEU A 255 23.03 11.60 15.19
N LEU A 256 21.91 12.32 15.07
CA LEU A 256 21.71 13.64 15.67
C LEU A 256 21.85 13.62 17.20
N ASN A 257 21.51 12.49 17.84
CA ASN A 257 21.63 12.31 19.28
C ASN A 257 22.97 11.71 19.74
N ASN A 258 23.95 11.51 18.85
CA ASN A 258 25.23 10.83 19.12
C ASN A 258 25.06 9.44 19.77
N LYS A 259 24.03 8.69 19.35
CA LYS A 259 23.70 7.34 19.86
C LYS A 259 23.92 6.25 18.82
N ALA A 260 24.41 6.58 17.63
CA ALA A 260 24.47 5.65 16.52
C ALA A 260 25.61 4.62 16.69
N ILE A 261 26.69 4.98 17.39
CA ILE A 261 27.74 4.04 17.83
C ILE A 261 27.91 4.15 19.35
N VAL A 262 27.13 3.36 20.08
CA VAL A 262 27.47 2.92 21.44
C VAL A 262 27.24 1.42 21.45
N CYS A 263 28.32 0.66 21.19
CA CYS A 263 28.59 -0.77 21.49
C CYS A 263 29.48 -1.39 20.41
#